data_AF-A0A960W4R3-F1
#
_entry.id   AF-A0A960W4R3-F1
#
_cell.length_a   1.000
_cell.length_b   1.000
_cell.length_c   1.000
_cell.angle_alpha   90.00
_cell.angle_beta   90.00
_cell.angle_gamma   90.00
#
_symmetry.space_group_name_H-M   'P 1'
#
loop_
_entity.id
_entity.type
_entity.pdbx_description
1 polymer ?
#
loop_
_entity_poly.entity_id
_entity_poly.type
_entity_poly.pdbx_seq_one_letter_code
_entity_poly.pdbx_strand_id
1 'polypeptide(L)'
;MKIFHYISIIIFIFFCLNCQKKSNVNLYANLFQTDEATKIQHYKQSGEWIQKVYNIDNLHIEFVKKLNKIDGFSVVPQPMQNIEEVQKQIVSIAQNFPKPVAKLFNTYLLGLYFCKDLGGTGISGFVYDKERKDAVGGFIIIDLHWIERNANDWISQKENTVFLAKKSVLNIAIEEPQNNNPQNALRYILLHEFGHILSVVKKEVPDFRLKKRNFKEYRFFKETWISENESIYDKEVFPFRSYVQFYGNKKINLDKKWELIYLPLQKTSFPTLYSAMNPDEQFAEAFVSYVHCVLEQKPWKLIISKEGEQKLEMGNGIVEERCLTIKSILDDVLYQN
;
A
#
# COMPACT_ATOMS: atom_id res chain seq x y z
N MET A 1 -11.30 51.59 42.77
CA MET A 1 -10.21 52.00 43.69
C MET A 1 -9.76 50.78 44.48
N LYS A 2 -8.44 50.55 44.55
CA LYS A 2 -7.68 49.40 45.14
C LYS A 2 -7.68 48.12 44.29
N ILE A 3 -6.60 47.71 43.60
CA ILE A 3 -5.17 47.43 43.91
C ILE A 3 -4.95 46.05 44.55
N PHE A 4 -4.41 45.16 43.70
CA PHE A 4 -3.46 44.05 43.88
C PHE A 4 -3.72 42.93 44.91
N HIS A 5 -3.61 41.68 44.41
CA HIS A 5 -2.57 40.75 44.85
C HIS A 5 -2.10 39.87 43.67
N TYR A 6 -0.79 39.88 43.44
CA TYR A 6 -0.05 38.92 42.62
C TYR A 6 -0.13 37.53 43.27
N ILE A 7 -0.41 36.50 42.49
CA ILE A 7 0.15 35.16 42.74
C ILE A 7 0.80 34.68 41.46
N SER A 8 2.12 34.65 41.52
CA SER A 8 3.03 33.97 40.61
C SER A 8 2.85 32.46 40.78
N ILE A 9 2.54 31.73 39.70
CA ILE A 9 2.80 30.29 39.59
C ILE A 9 3.47 30.05 38.24
N ILE A 10 4.79 29.95 38.29
CA ILE A 10 5.63 29.32 37.28
C ILE A 10 5.64 27.81 37.60
N ILE A 11 5.83 26.96 36.57
CA ILE A 11 6.24 25.54 36.61
C ILE A 11 5.04 24.59 36.89
N PHE A 12 4.52 23.78 35.95
CA PHE A 12 5.22 22.72 35.22
C PHE A 12 4.65 22.57 33.80
N ILE A 13 5.54 22.75 32.83
CA ILE A 13 5.37 22.37 31.44
C ILE A 13 5.26 20.84 31.40
N PHE A 14 4.05 20.29 31.28
CA PHE A 14 3.86 18.90 30.87
C PHE A 14 4.02 18.83 29.35
N PHE A 15 5.27 18.91 28.90
CA PHE A 15 5.68 18.40 27.59
C PHE A 15 5.76 16.86 27.69
N CYS A 16 4.61 16.22 27.87
CA CYS A 16 4.45 14.86 27.36
C CYS A 16 4.03 15.01 25.90
N LEU A 17 5.04 15.29 25.06
CA LEU A 17 4.97 15.03 23.63
C LEU A 17 4.34 13.66 23.46
N ASN A 18 3.17 13.67 22.85
CA ASN A 18 2.37 12.52 22.48
C ASN A 18 3.14 11.76 21.37
N CYS A 19 4.27 11.15 21.72
CA CYS A 19 4.76 9.96 21.07
C CYS A 19 3.78 8.85 21.47
N GLN A 20 2.63 8.79 20.79
CA GLN A 20 1.91 7.53 20.72
C GLN A 20 2.91 6.52 20.17
N LYS A 21 3.49 5.71 21.07
CA LYS A 21 4.18 4.48 20.70
C LYS A 21 3.20 3.74 19.82
N LYS A 22 3.43 3.70 18.50
CA LYS A 22 2.65 2.85 17.61
C LYS A 22 2.73 1.45 18.18
N SER A 23 1.57 0.89 18.52
CA SER A 23 1.51 -0.41 19.17
C SER A 23 2.13 -1.45 18.22
N ASN A 24 3.00 -2.34 18.73
CA ASN A 24 3.49 -3.51 18.00
C ASN A 24 2.41 -4.62 17.93
N VAL A 25 1.14 -4.22 17.89
CA VAL A 25 -0.02 -5.11 17.87
C VAL A 25 -0.70 -4.96 16.53
N ASN A 26 -0.92 -6.09 15.88
CA ASN A 26 -1.75 -6.18 14.70
C ASN A 26 -3.22 -5.96 15.09
N LEU A 27 -3.76 -4.81 14.72
CA LEU A 27 -5.15 -4.43 15.02
C LEU A 27 -6.17 -5.22 14.18
N TYR A 28 -5.73 -5.77 13.05
CA TYR A 28 -6.57 -6.48 12.08
C TYR A 28 -6.75 -7.96 12.42
N ALA A 29 -5.98 -8.50 13.38
CA ALA A 29 -5.99 -9.91 13.75
C ALA A 29 -7.40 -10.47 14.00
N ASN A 30 -8.23 -9.75 14.76
CA ASN A 30 -9.58 -10.21 15.06
C ASN A 30 -10.52 -10.17 13.85
N LEU A 31 -10.37 -9.17 12.98
CA LEU A 31 -11.12 -9.08 11.73
C LEU A 31 -10.84 -10.31 10.87
N PHE A 32 -9.56 -10.61 10.62
CA PHE A 32 -9.17 -11.73 9.78
C PHE A 32 -9.47 -13.12 10.37
N GLN A 33 -9.60 -13.22 11.70
CA GLN A 33 -10.01 -14.46 12.37
C GLN A 33 -11.51 -14.76 12.25
N THR A 34 -12.35 -13.73 12.25
CA THR A 34 -13.78 -13.90 12.56
C THR A 34 -14.73 -13.48 11.45
N ASP A 35 -14.28 -12.65 10.51
CA ASP A 35 -15.17 -12.14 9.47
C ASP A 35 -15.66 -13.23 8.51
N GLU A 36 -16.87 -13.08 7.98
CA GLU A 36 -17.41 -14.04 7.02
C GLU A 36 -16.70 -13.92 5.66
N ALA A 37 -16.29 -12.70 5.26
CA ALA A 37 -15.60 -12.49 3.99
C ALA A 37 -14.24 -13.20 3.94
N THR A 38 -13.67 -13.62 5.08
CA THR A 38 -12.37 -14.31 5.10
C THR A 38 -12.51 -15.83 4.97
N LYS A 39 -13.71 -16.36 4.74
CA LYS A 39 -13.98 -17.80 4.67
C LYS A 39 -14.16 -18.28 3.23
N ILE A 40 -13.48 -19.37 2.89
CA ILE A 40 -13.48 -19.95 1.54
C ILE A 40 -14.86 -20.31 0.98
N GLN A 41 -15.84 -20.61 1.83
CA GLN A 41 -17.19 -21.05 1.43
C GLN A 41 -17.95 -20.01 0.58
N HIS A 42 -17.54 -18.75 0.61
CA HIS A 42 -18.17 -17.66 -0.16
C HIS A 42 -17.54 -17.44 -1.54
N TYR A 43 -16.49 -18.20 -1.90
CA TYR A 43 -15.71 -17.96 -3.10
C TYR A 43 -15.64 -19.17 -4.03
N LYS A 44 -15.72 -18.90 -5.34
CA LYS A 44 -15.46 -19.91 -6.38
C LYS A 44 -13.97 -20.02 -6.65
N GLN A 45 -13.41 -21.20 -6.44
CA GLN A 45 -11.98 -21.46 -6.68
C GLN A 45 -11.68 -21.67 -8.17
N SER A 46 -12.59 -22.29 -8.92
CA SER A 46 -12.45 -22.54 -10.36
C SER A 46 -12.73 -21.30 -11.21
N GLY A 47 -12.19 -21.30 -12.44
CA GLY A 47 -12.41 -20.25 -13.44
C GLY A 47 -11.32 -19.17 -13.41
N GLU A 48 -11.25 -18.41 -14.50
CA GLU A 48 -10.28 -17.32 -14.62
C GLU A 48 -10.68 -16.13 -13.74
N TRP A 49 -9.69 -15.41 -13.19
CA TRP A 49 -9.95 -14.31 -12.27
C TRP A 49 -10.76 -13.17 -12.90
N ILE A 50 -10.65 -12.97 -14.22
CA ILE A 50 -11.42 -11.97 -14.98
C ILE A 50 -12.93 -12.25 -14.97
N GLN A 51 -13.34 -13.48 -14.66
CA GLN A 51 -14.75 -13.87 -14.49
C GLN A 51 -15.24 -13.63 -13.06
N LYS A 52 -14.33 -13.24 -12.15
CA LYS A 52 -14.57 -13.01 -10.72
C LYS A 52 -14.64 -11.52 -10.39
N VAL A 53 -15.18 -10.72 -11.32
CA VAL A 53 -15.28 -9.27 -11.22
C VAL A 53 -16.73 -8.87 -10.93
N TYR A 54 -16.94 -8.22 -9.79
CA TYR A 54 -18.27 -7.98 -9.24
C TYR A 54 -18.45 -6.52 -8.78
N ASN A 55 -19.71 -6.13 -8.68
CA ASN A 55 -20.07 -4.99 -7.86
C ASN A 55 -19.95 -5.39 -6.38
N ILE A 56 -19.66 -4.45 -5.48
CA ILE A 56 -19.57 -4.78 -4.05
C ILE A 56 -20.92 -5.34 -3.54
N ASP A 57 -20.85 -6.41 -2.76
CA ASP A 57 -22.01 -7.06 -2.14
C ASP A 57 -22.07 -6.79 -0.63
N ASN A 58 -23.15 -7.22 0.01
CA ASN A 58 -23.34 -7.00 1.45
C ASN A 58 -22.25 -7.67 2.32
N LEU A 59 -21.71 -8.81 1.89
CA LEU A 59 -20.65 -9.51 2.62
C LEU A 59 -19.40 -8.65 2.69
N HIS A 60 -19.00 -8.09 1.55
CA HIS A 60 -17.81 -7.25 1.44
C HIS A 60 -18.02 -5.84 2.01
N ILE A 61 -19.24 -5.28 1.94
CA ILE A 61 -19.60 -4.02 2.62
C ILE A 61 -19.40 -4.16 4.14
N GLU A 62 -19.88 -5.26 4.75
CA GLU A 62 -19.71 -5.46 6.21
C GLU A 62 -18.24 -5.65 6.61
N PHE A 63 -17.45 -6.32 5.78
CA PHE A 63 -16.00 -6.42 5.98
C PHE A 63 -15.36 -5.03 6.00
N VAL A 64 -15.63 -4.20 4.98
CA VAL A 64 -15.10 -2.84 4.89
C VAL A 64 -15.53 -1.98 6.07
N LYS A 65 -16.79 -2.05 6.51
CA LYS A 65 -17.26 -1.29 7.68
C LYS A 65 -16.45 -1.60 8.94
N LYS A 66 -16.11 -2.87 9.16
CA LYS A 66 -15.29 -3.28 10.32
C LYS A 66 -13.84 -2.84 10.16
N LEU A 67 -13.29 -2.93 8.94
CA LEU A 67 -11.95 -2.43 8.63
C LEU A 67 -11.86 -0.91 8.84
N ASN A 68 -12.75 -0.15 8.22
CA ASN A 68 -12.84 1.31 8.36
C ASN A 68 -12.96 1.73 9.84
N LYS A 69 -13.71 0.99 10.65
CA LYS A 69 -13.79 1.25 12.10
C LYS A 69 -12.44 1.07 12.80
N ILE A 70 -11.61 0.11 12.40
CA ILE A 70 -10.24 -0.07 12.94
C ILE A 70 -9.37 1.11 12.55
N ASP A 71 -9.48 1.57 11.29
CA ASP A 71 -8.65 2.65 10.74
C ASP A 71 -9.16 4.06 11.11
N GLY A 72 -10.36 4.16 11.70
CA GLY A 72 -10.97 5.42 12.14
C GLY A 72 -11.77 6.16 11.07
N PHE A 73 -12.14 5.47 9.99
CA PHE A 73 -13.04 5.99 8.95
C PHE A 73 -14.51 5.69 9.24
N SER A 74 -15.39 6.60 8.85
CA SER A 74 -16.85 6.47 9.00
C SER A 74 -17.60 6.21 7.70
N VAL A 75 -16.89 6.12 6.58
CA VAL A 75 -17.49 5.90 5.26
C VAL A 75 -17.96 4.46 5.09
N VAL A 76 -19.02 4.29 4.30
CA VAL A 76 -19.64 2.99 4.02
C VAL A 76 -19.69 2.81 2.51
N PRO A 77 -19.04 1.79 1.96
CA PRO A 77 -18.96 1.62 0.53
C PRO A 77 -20.35 1.35 -0.06
N GLN A 78 -20.58 1.86 -1.27
CA GLN A 78 -21.82 1.71 -2.01
C GLN A 78 -21.59 0.97 -3.33
N PRO A 79 -22.55 0.14 -3.78
CA PRO A 79 -22.54 -0.42 -5.12
C PRO A 79 -22.53 0.67 -6.20
N MET A 80 -21.89 0.35 -7.32
CA MET A 80 -21.81 1.21 -8.49
C MET A 80 -22.93 0.92 -9.49
N GLN A 81 -23.22 1.84 -10.41
CA GLN A 81 -24.22 1.62 -11.46
C GLN A 81 -23.64 0.88 -12.68
N ASN A 82 -22.40 1.16 -13.09
CA ASN A 82 -21.84 0.75 -14.39
C ASN A 82 -20.79 -0.36 -14.30
N ILE A 83 -21.05 -1.44 -13.55
CA ILE A 83 -20.06 -2.51 -13.36
C ILE A 83 -19.66 -3.21 -14.67
N GLU A 84 -20.56 -3.29 -15.65
CA GLU A 84 -20.30 -3.94 -16.95
C GLU A 84 -19.20 -3.24 -17.75
N GLU A 85 -19.11 -1.91 -17.67
CA GLU A 85 -18.04 -1.13 -18.32
C GLU A 85 -16.69 -1.43 -17.68
N VAL A 86 -16.68 -1.61 -16.35
CA VAL A 86 -15.48 -1.92 -15.57
C VAL A 86 -15.00 -3.34 -15.87
N GLN A 87 -15.92 -4.30 -16.00
CA GLN A 87 -15.59 -5.66 -16.41
C GLN A 87 -14.87 -5.68 -17.77
N LYS A 88 -15.32 -4.88 -18.75
CA LYS A 88 -14.64 -4.75 -20.04
C LYS A 88 -13.23 -4.16 -19.90
N GLN A 89 -13.05 -3.16 -19.05
CA GLN A 89 -11.73 -2.57 -18.77
C GLN A 89 -10.79 -3.59 -18.12
N ILE A 90 -11.29 -4.40 -17.19
CA ILE A 90 -10.49 -5.45 -16.54
C ILE A 90 -9.99 -6.51 -17.52
N VAL A 91 -10.82 -6.91 -18.49
CA VAL A 91 -10.38 -7.83 -19.55
C VAL A 91 -9.21 -7.24 -20.34
N SER A 92 -9.27 -5.95 -20.71
CA SER A 92 -8.18 -5.25 -21.40
C SER A 92 -6.89 -5.19 -20.56
N ILE A 93 -7.02 -4.89 -19.26
CA ILE A 93 -5.87 -4.86 -18.33
C ILE A 93 -5.24 -6.25 -18.20
N ALA A 94 -6.06 -7.29 -18.03
CA ALA A 94 -5.60 -8.66 -17.84
C ALA A 94 -4.80 -9.20 -19.02
N GLN A 95 -5.18 -8.83 -20.26
CA GLN A 95 -4.48 -9.25 -21.47
C GLN A 95 -3.01 -8.79 -21.53
N ASN A 96 -2.67 -7.74 -20.80
CA ASN A 96 -1.33 -7.15 -20.79
C ASN A 96 -0.45 -7.64 -19.63
N PHE A 97 -0.94 -8.53 -18.77
CA PHE A 97 -0.14 -9.05 -17.66
C PHE A 97 0.93 -10.02 -18.16
N PRO A 98 2.17 -9.94 -17.62
CA PRO A 98 3.16 -10.99 -17.83
C PRO A 98 2.59 -12.37 -17.46
N LYS A 99 2.84 -13.39 -18.28
CA LYS A 99 2.34 -14.76 -18.06
C LYS A 99 2.47 -15.30 -16.63
N PRO A 100 3.63 -15.19 -15.93
CA PRO A 100 3.75 -15.66 -14.55
C PRO A 100 2.81 -14.91 -13.60
N VAL A 101 2.62 -13.60 -13.80
CA VAL A 101 1.69 -12.78 -13.02
C VAL A 101 0.25 -13.22 -13.27
N ALA A 102 -0.14 -13.37 -14.55
CA ALA A 102 -1.49 -13.83 -14.91
C ALA A 102 -1.82 -15.20 -14.31
N LYS A 103 -0.85 -16.13 -14.27
CA LYS A 103 -1.01 -17.44 -13.62
C LYS A 103 -1.30 -17.30 -12.13
N LEU A 104 -0.55 -16.46 -11.42
CA LEU A 104 -0.78 -16.21 -9.99
C LEU A 104 -2.16 -15.59 -9.74
N PHE A 105 -2.57 -14.59 -10.53
CA PHE A 105 -3.90 -13.99 -10.41
C PHE A 105 -5.00 -15.05 -10.58
N ASN A 106 -4.91 -15.90 -11.60
CA ASN A 106 -5.86 -17.00 -11.79
C ASN A 106 -5.90 -17.99 -10.63
N THR A 107 -4.78 -18.16 -9.92
CA THR A 107 -4.65 -19.10 -8.81
C THR A 107 -5.19 -18.53 -7.51
N TYR A 108 -4.87 -17.27 -7.20
CA TYR A 108 -5.04 -16.73 -5.84
C TYR A 108 -6.06 -15.58 -5.73
N LEU A 109 -6.46 -14.94 -6.82
CA LEU A 109 -7.52 -13.94 -6.77
C LEU A 109 -8.89 -14.63 -6.84
N LEU A 110 -9.62 -14.56 -5.72
CA LEU A 110 -10.90 -15.22 -5.53
C LEU A 110 -12.09 -14.29 -5.78
N GLY A 111 -11.88 -12.97 -5.72
CA GLY A 111 -12.88 -11.98 -6.09
C GLY A 111 -12.28 -10.58 -6.24
N LEU A 112 -12.75 -9.84 -7.24
CA LEU A 112 -12.44 -8.43 -7.45
C LEU A 112 -13.75 -7.64 -7.43
N TYR A 113 -13.90 -6.78 -6.44
CA TYR A 113 -15.10 -6.00 -6.19
C TYR A 113 -14.84 -4.53 -6.44
N PHE A 114 -15.86 -3.83 -6.95
CA PHE A 114 -15.80 -2.40 -7.15
C PHE A 114 -16.92 -1.69 -6.40
N CYS A 115 -16.60 -0.53 -5.83
CA CYS A 115 -17.54 0.31 -5.09
C CYS A 115 -17.28 1.80 -5.28
N LYS A 116 -18.11 2.61 -4.63
CA LYS A 116 -17.85 4.01 -4.29
C LYS A 116 -17.70 4.14 -2.79
N ASP A 117 -17.04 5.19 -2.32
CA ASP A 117 -16.93 5.57 -0.91
C ASP A 117 -16.25 4.52 -0.02
N LEU A 118 -15.17 3.91 -0.52
CA LEU A 118 -14.40 2.90 0.22
C LEU A 118 -13.70 3.49 1.45
N GLY A 119 -13.22 4.74 1.35
CA GLY A 119 -12.34 5.38 2.33
C GLY A 119 -10.85 5.36 1.95
N GLY A 120 -10.53 4.70 0.84
CA GLY A 120 -9.20 4.65 0.22
C GLY A 120 -9.34 4.33 -1.28
N THR A 121 -8.23 4.00 -1.93
CA THR A 121 -8.22 3.62 -3.36
C THR A 121 -8.50 2.13 -3.57
N GLY A 122 -7.95 1.28 -2.71
CA GLY A 122 -8.12 -0.17 -2.74
C GLY A 122 -7.89 -0.77 -1.36
N ILE A 123 -8.44 -1.96 -1.14
CA ILE A 123 -8.09 -2.82 -0.01
C ILE A 123 -8.05 -4.28 -0.46
N SER A 124 -7.27 -5.07 0.26
CA SER A 124 -7.16 -6.51 0.07
C SER A 124 -7.62 -7.28 1.30
N GLY A 125 -8.32 -8.38 1.08
CA GLY A 125 -8.70 -9.35 2.10
C GLY A 125 -8.12 -10.73 1.81
N PHE A 126 -7.96 -11.53 2.86
CA PHE A 126 -7.38 -12.87 2.79
C PHE A 126 -8.44 -13.92 3.08
N VAL A 127 -8.45 -14.98 2.29
CA VAL A 127 -9.41 -16.07 2.42
C VAL A 127 -8.71 -17.32 2.93
N TYR A 128 -9.27 -17.88 4.00
CA TYR A 128 -8.79 -19.05 4.70
C TYR A 128 -9.79 -20.20 4.54
N ASP A 129 -9.25 -21.40 4.44
CA ASP A 129 -10.01 -22.64 4.52
C ASP A 129 -10.01 -23.13 5.98
N LYS A 130 -11.10 -23.73 6.47
CA LYS A 130 -11.11 -24.29 7.83
C LYS A 130 -10.24 -25.55 7.91
N GLU A 131 -10.11 -26.28 6.80
CA GLU A 131 -9.26 -27.47 6.75
C GLU A 131 -7.79 -27.12 6.59
N ARG A 132 -7.49 -26.06 5.83
CA ARG A 132 -6.13 -25.57 5.62
C ARG A 132 -5.85 -24.43 6.58
N LYS A 133 -4.92 -24.64 7.50
CA LYS A 133 -4.50 -23.58 8.43
C LYS A 133 -3.98 -22.32 7.72
N ASP A 134 -3.64 -22.38 6.43
CA ASP A 134 -3.07 -21.28 5.65
C ASP A 134 -4.11 -20.58 4.76
N ALA A 135 -3.81 -19.35 4.32
CA ALA A 135 -4.62 -18.66 3.33
C ALA A 135 -4.55 -19.39 1.98
N VAL A 136 -5.67 -19.45 1.27
CA VAL A 136 -5.80 -20.11 -0.03
C VAL A 136 -5.91 -19.12 -1.20
N GLY A 137 -6.07 -17.83 -0.89
CA GLY A 137 -6.26 -16.76 -1.85
C GLY A 137 -6.70 -15.48 -1.14
N GLY A 138 -7.23 -14.54 -1.91
CA GLY A 138 -7.74 -13.29 -1.38
C GLY A 138 -8.75 -12.63 -2.31
N PHE A 139 -9.31 -11.53 -1.84
CA PHE A 139 -10.18 -10.66 -2.63
C PHE A 139 -9.66 -9.23 -2.59
N ILE A 140 -10.00 -8.45 -3.62
CA ILE A 140 -9.62 -7.05 -3.74
C ILE A 140 -10.90 -6.22 -3.86
N ILE A 141 -10.97 -5.08 -3.19
CA ILE A 141 -12.06 -4.11 -3.31
C ILE A 141 -11.46 -2.77 -3.73
N ILE A 142 -11.93 -2.19 -4.84
CA ILE A 142 -11.40 -0.96 -5.42
C ILE A 142 -12.48 0.12 -5.48
N ASP A 143 -12.13 1.34 -5.10
CA ASP A 143 -12.95 2.54 -5.31
C ASP A 143 -12.58 3.21 -6.63
N LEU A 144 -13.53 3.20 -7.59
CA LEU A 144 -13.28 3.77 -8.91
C LEU A 144 -13.22 5.31 -8.93
N HIS A 145 -13.71 6.00 -7.91
CA HIS A 145 -13.68 7.47 -7.91
C HIS A 145 -12.24 8.01 -7.93
N TRP A 146 -11.28 7.24 -7.40
CA TRP A 146 -9.86 7.59 -7.45
C TRP A 146 -9.20 7.34 -8.81
N ILE A 147 -9.87 6.62 -9.71
CA ILE A 147 -9.33 6.14 -10.99
C ILE A 147 -9.74 7.05 -12.17
N GLU A 148 -10.46 8.15 -11.94
CA GLU A 148 -10.72 9.15 -13.00
C GLU A 148 -9.45 9.86 -13.49
N ARG A 149 -8.34 9.74 -12.76
CA ARG A 149 -7.05 10.35 -13.07
C ARG A 149 -6.19 9.44 -13.94
N ASN A 150 -5.35 10.04 -14.77
CA ASN A 150 -4.33 9.28 -15.47
C ASN A 150 -3.26 8.75 -14.50
N ALA A 151 -2.48 7.76 -14.94
CA ALA A 151 -1.51 7.04 -14.14
C ALA A 151 -0.50 7.95 -13.42
N ASN A 152 0.08 8.92 -14.13
CA ASN A 152 1.10 9.83 -13.60
C ASN A 152 0.52 10.82 -12.59
N ASP A 153 -0.68 11.35 -12.85
CA ASP A 153 -1.36 12.27 -11.93
C ASP A 153 -1.77 11.54 -10.65
N TRP A 154 -2.30 10.32 -10.76
CA TRP A 154 -2.68 9.51 -9.62
C TRP A 154 -1.48 9.21 -8.69
N ILE A 155 -0.38 8.69 -9.24
CA ILE A 155 0.79 8.31 -8.43
C ILE A 155 1.47 9.55 -7.83
N SER A 156 1.52 10.66 -8.57
CA SER A 156 2.03 11.94 -8.06
C SER A 156 1.17 12.44 -6.91
N GLN A 157 -0.15 12.37 -7.03
CA GLN A 157 -1.05 12.79 -5.96
C GLN A 157 -0.92 11.91 -4.72
N LYS A 158 -0.82 10.57 -4.89
CA LYS A 158 -0.57 9.61 -3.79
C LYS A 158 0.67 10.04 -3.00
N GLU A 159 1.80 10.27 -3.67
CA GLU A 159 3.04 10.71 -3.03
C GLU A 159 2.90 12.08 -2.37
N ASN A 160 2.25 13.04 -3.04
CA ASN A 160 2.01 14.38 -2.50
C ASN A 160 1.10 14.39 -1.28
N THR A 161 0.37 13.30 -0.97
CA THR A 161 -0.38 13.22 0.29
C THR A 161 0.51 13.26 1.53
N VAL A 162 1.82 13.02 1.42
CA VAL A 162 2.76 13.15 2.54
C VAL A 162 3.08 14.62 2.82
N PHE A 163 2.92 15.51 1.84
CA PHE A 163 3.58 16.81 1.84
C PHE A 163 2.61 18.00 1.89
N LEU A 164 3.11 19.10 2.45
CA LEU A 164 2.68 20.45 2.13
C LEU A 164 3.81 21.10 1.33
N ALA A 165 3.49 21.64 0.17
CA ALA A 165 4.45 22.34 -0.68
C ALA A 165 3.95 23.75 -0.99
N LYS A 166 4.88 24.72 -1.05
CA LYS A 166 4.59 26.08 -1.49
C LYS A 166 5.41 26.46 -2.72
N LYS A 167 6.69 26.08 -2.73
CA LYS A 167 7.65 26.45 -3.80
C LYS A 167 8.19 25.25 -4.58
N SER A 168 8.15 24.07 -3.97
CA SER A 168 8.61 22.83 -4.57
C SER A 168 7.44 22.07 -5.18
N VAL A 169 7.71 21.33 -6.25
CA VAL A 169 6.76 20.44 -6.91
C VAL A 169 7.37 19.06 -6.95
N LEU A 170 6.57 18.05 -6.62
CA LEU A 170 6.93 16.65 -6.74
C LEU A 170 6.03 15.99 -7.77
N ASN A 171 6.63 15.37 -8.78
CA ASN A 171 5.94 14.60 -9.79
C ASN A 171 6.55 13.20 -9.90
N ILE A 172 5.72 12.20 -10.17
CA ILE A 172 6.12 10.84 -10.48
C ILE A 172 5.50 10.45 -11.84
N ALA A 173 6.32 9.93 -12.74
CA ALA A 173 5.88 9.35 -14.00
C ALA A 173 6.04 7.83 -13.94
N ILE A 174 4.93 7.09 -14.09
CA ILE A 174 4.90 5.63 -14.20
C ILE A 174 4.50 5.15 -15.61
N GLU A 175 4.05 6.05 -16.47
CA GLU A 175 3.71 5.77 -17.86
C GLU A 175 4.24 6.88 -18.78
N GLU A 176 4.61 6.49 -20.00
CA GLU A 176 4.89 7.42 -21.10
C GLU A 176 3.61 8.17 -21.52
N PRO A 177 3.70 9.37 -22.13
CA PRO A 177 2.53 10.19 -22.46
C PRO A 177 1.40 9.46 -23.21
N GLN A 178 1.75 8.59 -24.16
CA GLN A 178 0.78 7.80 -24.94
C GLN A 178 0.02 6.75 -24.12
N ASN A 179 0.58 6.33 -22.99
CA ASN A 179 0.03 5.31 -22.10
C ASN A 179 -0.45 5.91 -20.76
N ASN A 180 -0.30 7.21 -20.56
CA ASN A 180 -0.72 7.88 -19.35
C ASN A 180 -2.24 8.03 -19.30
N ASN A 181 -2.93 6.98 -18.86
CA ASN A 181 -4.39 6.90 -18.84
C ASN A 181 -4.91 6.22 -17.54
N PRO A 182 -6.20 6.36 -17.23
CA PRO A 182 -6.85 5.71 -16.09
C PRO A 182 -6.67 4.19 -15.98
N GLN A 183 -6.66 3.47 -17.11
CA GLN A 183 -6.55 2.00 -17.10
C GLN A 183 -5.19 1.55 -16.56
N ASN A 184 -4.11 2.29 -16.89
CA ASN A 184 -2.79 2.00 -16.36
C ASN A 184 -2.63 2.39 -14.88
N ALA A 185 -3.38 3.39 -14.39
CA ALA A 185 -3.49 3.66 -12.95
C ALA A 185 -4.15 2.47 -12.23
N LEU A 186 -5.29 2.00 -12.73
CA LEU A 186 -6.02 0.84 -12.19
C LEU A 186 -5.16 -0.42 -12.22
N ARG A 187 -4.41 -0.66 -13.29
CA ARG A 187 -3.44 -1.77 -13.35
C ARG A 187 -2.43 -1.69 -12.20
N TYR A 188 -1.82 -0.53 -11.97
CA TYR A 188 -0.82 -0.37 -10.92
C TYR A 188 -1.44 -0.64 -9.53
N ILE A 189 -2.63 -0.10 -9.27
CA ILE A 189 -3.38 -0.35 -8.03
C ILE A 189 -3.67 -1.85 -7.86
N LEU A 190 -4.17 -2.51 -8.91
CA LEU A 190 -4.53 -3.93 -8.86
C LEU A 190 -3.31 -4.81 -8.56
N LEU A 191 -2.15 -4.51 -9.15
CA LEU A 191 -0.90 -5.21 -8.86
C LEU A 191 -0.45 -4.99 -7.42
N HIS A 192 -0.56 -3.78 -6.89
CA HIS A 192 -0.24 -3.47 -5.50
C HIS A 192 -1.12 -4.30 -4.54
N GLU A 193 -2.43 -4.23 -4.70
CA GLU A 193 -3.39 -4.99 -3.88
C GLU A 193 -3.15 -6.51 -3.96
N PHE A 194 -2.91 -7.02 -5.17
CA PHE A 194 -2.57 -8.43 -5.34
C PHE A 194 -1.25 -8.81 -4.66
N GLY A 195 -0.29 -7.89 -4.56
CA GLY A 195 0.93 -8.06 -3.79
C GLY A 195 0.67 -8.40 -2.31
N HIS A 196 -0.34 -7.78 -1.69
CA HIS A 196 -0.75 -8.16 -0.33
C HIS A 196 -1.22 -9.61 -0.26
N ILE A 197 -2.09 -10.03 -1.19
CA ILE A 197 -2.59 -11.41 -1.25
C ILE A 197 -1.41 -12.39 -1.40
N LEU A 198 -0.48 -12.10 -2.32
CA LEU A 198 0.69 -12.94 -2.57
C LEU A 198 1.56 -13.09 -1.32
N SER A 199 1.80 -12.01 -0.59
CA SER A 199 2.63 -12.06 0.63
C SER A 199 2.12 -13.09 1.64
N VAL A 200 0.79 -13.20 1.77
CA VAL A 200 0.13 -14.12 2.72
C VAL A 200 0.12 -15.55 2.18
N VAL A 201 -0.35 -15.76 0.94
CA VAL A 201 -0.49 -17.13 0.39
C VAL A 201 0.86 -17.79 0.12
N LYS A 202 1.91 -17.01 -0.13
CA LYS A 202 3.30 -17.49 -0.29
C LYS A 202 4.08 -17.52 1.03
N LYS A 203 3.46 -17.14 2.15
CA LYS A 203 4.06 -17.14 3.50
C LYS A 203 5.34 -16.28 3.59
N GLU A 204 5.38 -15.18 2.85
CA GLU A 204 6.45 -14.20 2.94
C GLU A 204 6.24 -13.21 4.09
N VAL A 205 5.06 -13.21 4.70
CA VAL A 205 4.66 -12.37 5.83
C VAL A 205 4.12 -13.22 6.99
N PRO A 206 4.25 -12.77 8.26
CA PRO A 206 3.55 -13.40 9.36
C PRO A 206 2.04 -13.41 9.17
N ASP A 207 1.40 -14.50 9.60
CA ASP A 207 -0.05 -14.68 9.51
C ASP A 207 -0.79 -13.47 10.10
N PHE A 208 -1.66 -12.87 9.28
CA PHE A 208 -2.45 -11.68 9.62
C PHE A 208 -3.45 -11.92 10.75
N ARG A 209 -3.70 -13.16 11.15
CA ARG A 209 -4.53 -13.51 12.30
C ARG A 209 -3.76 -13.46 13.62
N LEU A 210 -2.44 -13.30 13.59
CA LEU A 210 -1.63 -13.19 14.81
C LEU A 210 -1.71 -11.76 15.37
N LYS A 211 -1.99 -11.64 16.68
CA LYS A 211 -2.02 -10.34 17.38
C LYS A 211 -0.65 -9.67 17.47
N LYS A 212 0.43 -10.47 17.46
CA LYS A 212 1.82 -10.01 17.46
C LYS A 212 2.52 -10.73 16.32
N ARG A 213 3.05 -9.96 15.38
CA ARG A 213 3.78 -10.46 14.20
C ARG A 213 5.27 -10.16 14.36
N ASN A 214 6.12 -11.14 14.04
CA ASN A 214 7.57 -10.99 14.04
C ASN A 214 8.09 -11.09 12.60
N PHE A 215 8.55 -9.98 12.04
CA PHE A 215 8.99 -9.94 10.64
C PHE A 215 10.43 -10.41 10.46
N LYS A 216 11.23 -10.51 11.54
CA LYS A 216 12.64 -10.92 11.46
C LYS A 216 12.86 -12.36 11.00
N GLU A 217 11.84 -13.20 11.13
CA GLU A 217 11.90 -14.61 10.76
C GLU A 217 11.62 -14.84 9.27
N TYR A 218 11.16 -13.81 8.57
CA TYR A 218 10.72 -13.91 7.18
C TYR A 218 11.82 -13.43 6.23
N ARG A 219 12.15 -14.25 5.23
CA ARG A 219 13.28 -14.00 4.33
C ARG A 219 13.21 -12.63 3.65
N PHE A 220 12.01 -12.16 3.31
CA PHE A 220 11.77 -10.86 2.68
C PHE A 220 12.06 -9.68 3.63
N PHE A 221 11.83 -9.85 4.93
CA PHE A 221 11.84 -8.76 5.91
C PHE A 221 12.99 -8.80 6.91
N LYS A 222 13.72 -9.91 7.02
CA LYS A 222 14.75 -10.13 8.05
C LYS A 222 15.84 -9.04 8.09
N GLU A 223 16.07 -8.35 6.97
CA GLU A 223 17.05 -7.27 6.82
C GLU A 223 16.40 -5.88 6.71
N THR A 224 15.10 -5.74 6.95
CA THR A 224 14.39 -4.45 6.86
C THR A 224 13.52 -4.16 8.07
N TRP A 225 12.74 -5.12 8.56
CA TRP A 225 11.74 -4.90 9.61
C TRP A 225 11.98 -5.74 10.86
N ILE A 226 11.67 -5.11 11.98
CA ILE A 226 11.69 -5.70 13.33
C ILE A 226 10.26 -6.06 13.74
N SER A 227 9.32 -5.14 13.53
CA SER A 227 7.92 -5.24 13.93
C SER A 227 7.01 -4.53 12.92
N GLU A 228 5.72 -4.45 13.24
CA GLU A 228 4.68 -3.68 12.52
C GLU A 228 5.11 -2.26 12.11
N ASN A 229 5.93 -1.61 12.94
CA ASN A 229 6.19 -0.17 12.83
C ASN A 229 7.67 0.20 12.99
N GLU A 230 8.54 -0.76 13.22
CA GLU A 230 9.97 -0.55 13.49
C GLU A 230 10.82 -1.20 12.41
N SER A 231 11.64 -0.39 11.75
CA SER A 231 12.62 -0.82 10.74
C SER A 231 14.03 -0.72 11.29
N ILE A 232 14.93 -1.58 10.80
CA ILE A 232 16.36 -1.48 11.14
C ILE A 232 16.97 -0.14 10.69
N TYR A 233 16.35 0.53 9.71
CA TYR A 233 16.82 1.82 9.17
C TYR A 233 16.47 3.02 10.04
N ASP A 234 15.59 2.87 11.04
CA ASP A 234 14.99 4.00 11.79
C ASP A 234 15.98 4.82 12.63
N LYS A 235 17.17 4.30 12.94
CA LYS A 235 18.12 5.00 13.81
C LYS A 235 19.21 5.75 13.06
N GLU A 236 19.83 5.08 12.08
CA GLU A 236 21.06 5.57 11.45
C GLU A 236 20.87 5.96 9.99
N VAL A 237 20.05 5.22 9.24
CA VAL A 237 19.97 5.38 7.78
C VAL A 237 18.83 6.32 7.39
N PHE A 238 17.63 6.07 7.92
CA PHE A 238 16.43 6.84 7.61
C PHE A 238 15.62 7.22 8.87
N PRO A 239 16.16 8.10 9.74
CA PRO A 239 15.48 8.47 10.98
C PRO A 239 14.14 9.17 10.80
N PHE A 240 13.94 9.80 9.64
CA PHE A 240 12.71 10.52 9.32
C PHE A 240 11.57 9.61 8.84
N ARG A 241 11.81 8.29 8.64
CA ARG A 241 10.81 7.34 8.11
C ARG A 241 9.53 7.33 8.94
N SER A 242 9.65 7.28 10.27
CA SER A 242 8.50 7.22 11.19
C SER A 242 7.58 8.45 11.14
N TYR A 243 8.05 9.57 10.58
CA TYR A 243 7.27 10.79 10.36
C TYR A 243 6.50 10.80 9.05
N VAL A 244 6.84 9.91 8.11
CA VAL A 244 6.16 9.78 6.82
C VAL A 244 4.78 9.16 7.06
N GLN A 245 3.73 9.88 6.66
CA GLN A 245 2.34 9.45 6.79
C GLN A 245 1.60 9.79 5.50
N PHE A 246 1.38 8.78 4.66
CA PHE A 246 0.48 8.92 3.52
C PHE A 246 -0.95 9.07 4.00
N TYR A 247 -1.72 9.91 3.30
CA TYR A 247 -3.12 10.24 3.61
C TYR A 247 -3.38 10.81 5.02
N GLY A 248 -2.35 10.93 5.87
CA GLY A 248 -2.48 11.40 7.25
C GLY A 248 -2.62 12.92 7.37
N ASN A 249 -3.06 13.38 8.53
CA ASN A 249 -3.22 14.81 8.81
C ASN A 249 -1.89 15.55 9.04
N LYS A 250 -0.83 14.82 9.40
CA LYS A 250 0.50 15.38 9.64
C LYS A 250 1.29 15.40 8.35
N LYS A 251 1.27 16.54 7.67
CA LYS A 251 2.02 16.75 6.43
C LYS A 251 3.43 17.29 6.68
N ILE A 252 4.38 16.88 5.85
CA ILE A 252 5.77 17.31 5.90
C ILE A 252 5.99 18.49 4.93
N ASN A 253 6.74 19.50 5.34
CA ASN A 253 7.08 20.62 4.46
C ASN A 253 8.11 20.17 3.40
N LEU A 254 7.68 19.97 2.15
CA LEU A 254 8.53 19.50 1.05
C LEU A 254 9.72 20.44 0.81
N ASP A 255 9.49 21.75 0.81
CA ASP A 255 10.50 22.79 0.53
C ASP A 255 11.73 22.75 1.45
N LYS A 256 11.58 22.13 2.63
CA LYS A 256 12.58 22.07 3.69
C LYS A 256 13.07 20.67 4.02
N LYS A 257 12.34 19.63 3.64
CA LYS A 257 12.52 18.29 4.23
C LYS A 257 12.68 17.17 3.20
N TRP A 258 12.57 17.46 1.90
CA TRP A 258 12.70 16.42 0.87
C TRP A 258 14.05 15.67 0.95
N GLU A 259 15.16 16.36 1.25
CA GLU A 259 16.49 15.75 1.37
C GLU A 259 16.58 14.74 2.52
N LEU A 260 15.87 15.01 3.64
CA LEU A 260 15.82 14.14 4.81
C LEU A 260 14.95 12.90 4.59
N ILE A 261 14.29 12.80 3.43
CA ILE A 261 13.42 11.70 3.05
C ILE A 261 14.04 10.92 1.90
N TYR A 262 14.25 11.59 0.76
CA TYR A 262 14.63 10.90 -0.47
C TYR A 262 16.12 10.56 -0.56
N LEU A 263 17.02 11.28 0.12
CA LEU A 263 18.44 10.89 0.15
C LEU A 263 18.67 9.66 1.06
N PRO A 264 18.07 9.58 2.27
CA PRO A 264 18.03 8.35 3.05
C PRO A 264 17.37 7.17 2.33
N LEU A 265 16.22 7.39 1.68
CA LEU A 265 15.49 6.32 0.98
C LEU A 265 16.37 5.58 -0.03
N GLN A 266 17.22 6.31 -0.77
CA GLN A 266 18.16 5.75 -1.74
C GLN A 266 19.26 4.86 -1.12
N LYS A 267 19.38 4.81 0.20
CA LYS A 267 20.30 3.95 0.96
C LYS A 267 19.60 2.79 1.65
N THR A 268 18.31 2.59 1.39
CA THR A 268 17.50 1.51 1.96
C THR A 268 17.01 0.56 0.86
N SER A 269 16.61 -0.63 1.24
CA SER A 269 15.95 -1.60 0.35
C SER A 269 14.44 -1.33 0.19
N PHE A 270 13.99 -0.10 0.40
CA PHE A 270 12.62 0.34 0.08
C PHE A 270 12.56 0.83 -1.38
N PRO A 271 11.79 0.17 -2.27
CA PRO A 271 11.69 0.58 -3.67
C PRO A 271 11.09 1.98 -3.87
N THR A 272 10.09 2.34 -3.06
CA THR A 272 9.37 3.61 -3.10
C THR A 272 9.22 4.18 -1.68
N LEU A 273 8.86 5.46 -1.53
CA LEU A 273 8.59 6.01 -0.21
C LEU A 273 7.40 5.32 0.47
N TYR A 274 6.39 4.92 -0.32
CA TYR A 274 5.22 4.19 0.19
C TYR A 274 5.61 2.84 0.80
N SER A 275 6.56 2.14 0.17
CA SER A 275 7.09 0.87 0.68
C SER A 275 7.78 0.97 2.05
N ALA A 276 8.11 2.19 2.51
CA ALA A 276 8.72 2.44 3.80
C ALA A 276 7.69 2.66 4.94
N MET A 277 6.38 2.61 4.65
CA MET A 277 5.34 2.84 5.66
C MET A 277 5.31 1.77 6.75
N ASN A 278 5.20 0.50 6.32
CA ASN A 278 5.15 -0.67 7.18
C ASN A 278 5.56 -1.93 6.36
N PRO A 279 5.74 -3.10 6.99
CA PRO A 279 6.15 -4.32 6.28
C PRO A 279 5.18 -4.79 5.20
N ASP A 280 3.86 -4.71 5.46
CA ASP A 280 2.84 -5.19 4.53
C ASP A 280 2.86 -4.37 3.22
N GLU A 281 2.99 -3.04 3.35
CA GLU A 281 3.17 -2.11 2.22
C GLU A 281 4.50 -2.32 1.50
N GLN A 282 5.57 -2.69 2.23
CA GLN A 282 6.85 -2.95 1.59
C GLN A 282 6.72 -4.08 0.56
N PHE A 283 6.08 -5.18 0.93
CA PHE A 283 5.94 -6.31 0.01
C PHE A 283 5.05 -5.95 -1.19
N ALA A 284 3.89 -5.35 -0.95
CA ALA A 284 2.96 -4.96 -2.01
C ALA A 284 3.60 -3.98 -3.01
N GLU A 285 4.26 -2.93 -2.51
CA GLU A 285 4.98 -1.97 -3.35
C GLU A 285 6.17 -2.59 -4.08
N ALA A 286 6.91 -3.49 -3.43
CA ALA A 286 8.01 -4.18 -4.09
C ALA A 286 7.51 -5.07 -5.23
N PHE A 287 6.39 -5.78 -5.03
CA PHE A 287 5.79 -6.61 -6.06
C PHE A 287 5.33 -5.77 -7.27
N VAL A 288 4.53 -4.72 -7.07
CA VAL A 288 4.11 -3.87 -8.19
C VAL A 288 5.30 -3.18 -8.85
N SER A 289 6.30 -2.72 -8.08
CA SER A 289 7.52 -2.13 -8.63
C SER A 289 8.28 -3.13 -9.50
N TYR A 290 8.39 -4.39 -9.06
CA TYR A 290 9.08 -5.45 -9.80
C TYR A 290 8.34 -5.78 -11.10
N VAL A 291 7.03 -6.00 -11.05
CA VAL A 291 6.24 -6.26 -12.27
C VAL A 291 6.34 -5.08 -13.24
N HIS A 292 6.15 -3.86 -12.74
CA HIS A 292 6.13 -2.64 -13.55
C HIS A 292 7.50 -2.29 -14.14
N CYS A 293 8.54 -2.22 -13.32
CA CYS A 293 9.85 -1.73 -13.75
C CYS A 293 10.76 -2.84 -14.31
N VAL A 294 10.64 -4.08 -13.82
CA VAL A 294 11.54 -5.19 -14.20
C VAL A 294 10.92 -6.06 -15.29
N LEU A 295 9.70 -6.57 -15.09
CA LEU A 295 9.08 -7.47 -16.07
C LEU A 295 8.55 -6.72 -17.30
N GLU A 296 7.87 -5.59 -17.07
CA GLU A 296 7.26 -4.81 -18.15
C GLU A 296 8.16 -3.68 -18.68
N GLN A 297 9.28 -3.40 -18.00
CA GLN A 297 10.25 -2.36 -18.38
C GLN A 297 9.61 -0.97 -18.54
N LYS A 298 8.58 -0.67 -17.73
CA LYS A 298 7.90 0.62 -17.74
C LYS A 298 8.64 1.65 -16.89
N PRO A 299 8.50 2.95 -17.21
CA PRO A 299 9.18 3.99 -16.44
C PRO A 299 8.65 4.05 -15.00
N TRP A 300 9.51 4.47 -14.10
CA TRP A 300 9.14 5.00 -12.79
C TRP A 300 10.18 6.06 -12.46
N LYS A 301 9.76 7.33 -12.51
CA LYS A 301 10.66 8.48 -12.37
C LYS A 301 10.05 9.51 -11.45
N LEU A 302 10.71 9.78 -10.34
CA LEU A 302 10.36 10.86 -9.41
C LEU A 302 11.24 12.08 -9.69
N ILE A 303 10.61 13.24 -9.84
CA ILE A 303 11.28 14.53 -9.97
C ILE A 303 10.80 15.46 -8.85
N ILE A 304 11.75 16.10 -8.18
CA ILE A 304 11.48 17.25 -7.30
C ILE A 304 12.10 18.47 -7.93
N SER A 305 11.29 19.49 -8.17
CA SER A 305 11.76 20.82 -8.58
C SER A 305 11.42 21.86 -7.53
N LYS A 306 12.20 22.93 -7.45
CA LYS A 306 11.97 24.08 -6.57
C LYS A 306 12.17 25.35 -7.36
N GLU A 307 11.14 26.19 -7.43
CA GLU A 307 11.17 27.44 -8.20
C GLU A 307 11.57 27.22 -9.67
N GLY A 308 11.13 26.10 -10.26
CA GLY A 308 11.41 25.72 -11.65
C GLY A 308 12.74 24.98 -11.88
N GLU A 309 13.63 24.92 -10.89
CA GLU A 309 14.90 24.21 -11.00
C GLU A 309 14.77 22.78 -10.46
N GLN A 310 15.23 21.77 -11.23
CA GLN A 310 15.26 20.39 -10.79
C GLN A 310 16.27 20.21 -9.64
N LYS A 311 15.80 19.70 -8.50
CA LYS A 311 16.59 19.45 -7.29
C LYS A 311 16.90 17.97 -7.08
N LEU A 312 16.00 17.09 -7.51
CA LEU A 312 16.19 15.65 -7.45
C LEU A 312 15.54 14.99 -8.66
N GLU A 313 16.20 13.96 -9.17
CA GLU A 313 15.64 12.95 -10.03
C GLU A 313 16.04 11.58 -9.47
N MET A 314 15.08 10.67 -9.35
CA MET A 314 15.36 9.30 -8.93
C MET A 314 14.45 8.30 -9.63
N GLY A 315 15.00 7.11 -9.92
CA GLY A 315 14.24 5.95 -10.36
C GLY A 315 13.65 5.15 -9.20
N ASN A 316 12.93 4.08 -9.53
CA ASN A 316 12.41 3.15 -8.55
C ASN A 316 13.54 2.30 -7.97
N GLY A 317 13.61 2.17 -6.64
CA GLY A 317 14.66 1.39 -5.99
C GLY A 317 14.70 -0.08 -6.38
N ILE A 318 13.63 -0.66 -6.93
CA ILE A 318 13.58 -2.08 -7.32
C ILE A 318 14.59 -2.43 -8.42
N VAL A 319 15.04 -1.47 -9.22
CA VAL A 319 16.05 -1.72 -10.27
C VAL A 319 17.48 -1.58 -9.77
N GLU A 320 17.66 -1.07 -8.55
CA GLU A 320 18.96 -0.75 -7.94
C GLU A 320 19.56 -1.94 -7.18
N GLU A 321 20.89 -1.95 -7.03
CA GLU A 321 21.61 -3.03 -6.34
C GLU A 321 21.14 -3.25 -4.89
N ARG A 322 20.75 -2.16 -4.21
CA ARG A 322 20.23 -2.21 -2.83
C ARG A 322 18.95 -3.04 -2.66
N CYS A 323 18.27 -3.39 -3.76
CA CYS A 323 17.07 -4.24 -3.74
C CYS A 323 17.29 -5.64 -4.33
N LEU A 324 18.54 -6.07 -4.59
CA LEU A 324 18.81 -7.38 -5.20
C LEU A 324 18.19 -8.57 -4.45
N THR A 325 18.28 -8.58 -3.12
CA THR A 325 17.66 -9.64 -2.29
C THR A 325 16.14 -9.69 -2.48
N ILE A 326 15.48 -8.51 -2.53
CA ILE A 326 14.04 -8.41 -2.75
C ILE A 326 13.67 -8.94 -4.13
N LYS A 327 14.41 -8.56 -5.18
CA LYS A 327 14.19 -9.04 -6.55
C LYS A 327 14.28 -10.57 -6.61
N SER A 328 15.32 -11.15 -6.02
CA SER A 328 15.51 -12.60 -6.00
C SER A 328 14.35 -13.33 -5.31
N ILE A 329 13.79 -12.77 -4.24
CA ILE A 329 12.64 -13.37 -3.56
C ILE A 329 11.37 -13.24 -4.42
N LEU A 330 11.19 -12.12 -5.13
CA LEU A 330 10.06 -11.94 -6.03
C LEU A 330 10.15 -12.86 -7.27
N ASP A 331 11.37 -13.15 -7.75
CA ASP A 331 11.60 -14.20 -8.75
C ASP A 331 11.11 -15.56 -8.25
N ASP A 332 11.48 -15.96 -7.02
CA ASP A 332 11.01 -17.21 -6.43
C ASP A 332 9.48 -17.24 -6.31
N VAL A 333 8.86 -16.14 -5.85
CA VAL A 333 7.40 -16.01 -5.72
C VAL A 333 6.69 -16.23 -7.06
N LEU A 334 7.25 -15.72 -8.15
CA LEU A 334 6.67 -15.81 -9.49
C LEU A 334 6.87 -17.17 -10.16
N TYR A 335 8.04 -17.79 -9.97
CA TYR A 335 8.46 -18.93 -10.78
C TYR A 335 8.51 -20.27 -10.03
N GLN A 336 8.56 -20.27 -8.70
CA GLN A 336 8.51 -21.49 -7.90
C GLN A 336 7.05 -21.79 -7.47
N ASN A 337 6.56 -22.98 -7.84
CA ASN A 337 5.24 -23.48 -7.43
C ASN A 337 5.38 -24.44 -6.26
#